data_AF-A0A9W8PZN3-F1
#
_entry.id   AF-A0A9W8PZN3-F1
#
_cell.length_a   1.000
_cell.length_b   1.000
_cell.length_c   1.000
_cell.angle_alpha   90.00
_cell.angle_beta   90.00
_cell.angle_gamma   90.00
#
_symmetry.space_group_name_H-M   'P 1'
#
loop_
_entity.id
_entity.type
_entity.pdbx_description
1 polymer ?
#
loop_
_entity_poly.entity_id
_entity_poly.type
_entity_poly.pdbx_seq_one_letter_code
_entity_poly.pdbx_strand_id
1 'polypeptide(L)'
;MPHTNVFTDFEEQVMFAGRNSETVVRKLQKITFEQFEDLSQYRFFQNFILSLPGKPTFSATERFRRVKHFANTEVVVYQRRAAVKIAADWEERRVEVTPSGYVFHGDDLIAL
;
A
#
# COMPACT_ATOMS: atom_id res chain seq x y z
N MET A 1 -7.94 -21.45 19.06
CA MET A 1 -8.17 -20.09 19.58
C MET A 1 -9.02 -19.35 18.56
N PRO A 2 -9.95 -18.45 18.92
CA PRO A 2 -10.65 -17.67 17.90
C PRO A 2 -9.63 -16.72 17.28
N HIS A 3 -9.22 -17.01 16.05
CA HIS A 3 -8.26 -16.19 15.34
C HIS A 3 -8.97 -14.91 14.88
N THR A 4 -8.63 -13.80 15.55
CA THR A 4 -9.20 -12.49 15.27
C THR A 4 -8.84 -12.06 13.87
N ASN A 5 -9.84 -11.65 13.09
CA ASN A 5 -9.61 -11.00 11.82
C ASN A 5 -8.65 -9.81 12.03
N VAL A 6 -7.52 -9.85 11.32
CA VAL A 6 -6.45 -8.85 11.45
C VAL A 6 -6.76 -7.56 10.68
N PHE A 7 -7.81 -7.56 9.88
CA PHE A 7 -8.29 -6.41 9.13
C PHE A 7 -9.45 -5.74 9.88
N THR A 8 -9.46 -4.42 9.83
CA THR A 8 -10.58 -3.57 10.26
C THR A 8 -11.67 -3.56 9.20
N ASP A 9 -12.90 -3.24 9.58
CA ASP A 9 -14.04 -3.16 8.65
C ASP A 9 -13.76 -2.27 7.43
N PHE A 10 -13.02 -1.17 7.62
CA PHE A 10 -12.62 -0.29 6.52
C PHE A 10 -11.65 -0.98 5.55
N GLU A 11 -10.66 -1.70 6.07
CA GLU A 11 -9.71 -2.45 5.25
C GLU A 11 -10.40 -3.59 4.48
N GLU A 12 -11.39 -4.24 5.09
CA GLU A 12 -12.21 -5.25 4.40
C GLU A 12 -12.96 -4.65 3.22
N GLN A 13 -13.59 -3.47 3.39
CA GLN A 13 -14.28 -2.79 2.30
C GLN A 13 -13.33 -2.41 1.17
N VAL A 14 -12.13 -1.93 1.50
CA VAL A 14 -11.07 -1.62 0.52
C VAL A 14 -10.70 -2.88 -0.27
N MET A 15 -10.47 -4.00 0.42
CA MET A 15 -10.12 -5.28 -0.19
C MET A 15 -11.26 -5.87 -1.02
N PHE A 16 -12.51 -5.74 -0.55
CA PHE A 16 -13.69 -6.21 -1.26
C PHE A 16 -13.88 -5.47 -2.60
N ALA A 17 -13.54 -4.17 -2.64
CA ALA A 17 -13.53 -3.38 -3.86
C ALA A 17 -12.35 -3.69 -4.81
N GLY A 18 -11.51 -4.69 -4.50
CA GLY A 18 -10.31 -5.02 -5.27
C GLY A 18 -9.19 -4.00 -5.14
N ARG A 19 -9.27 -3.10 -4.15
CA ARG A 19 -8.24 -2.09 -3.86
C ARG A 19 -7.35 -2.59 -2.73
N ASN A 20 -6.20 -1.94 -2.56
CA ASN A 20 -5.30 -2.19 -1.45
C ASN A 20 -4.77 -0.86 -0.91
N SER A 21 -4.41 -0.85 0.37
CA SER A 21 -3.70 0.25 1.03
C SER A 21 -2.34 -0.24 1.51
N GLU A 22 -1.42 0.69 1.81
CA GLU A 22 -0.11 0.32 2.35
C GLU A 22 -0.24 -0.52 3.63
N THR A 23 -1.18 -0.18 4.50
CA THR A 23 -1.45 -0.93 5.75
C THR A 23 -1.89 -2.35 5.45
N VAL A 24 -2.82 -2.54 4.51
CA VAL A 24 -3.28 -3.88 4.07
C VAL A 24 -2.10 -4.67 3.52
N VAL A 25 -1.31 -4.07 2.64
CA VAL A 25 -0.14 -4.71 2.02
C VAL A 25 0.90 -5.12 3.08
N ARG A 26 1.18 -4.27 4.07
CA ARG A 26 2.08 -4.60 5.19
C ARG A 26 1.53 -5.72 6.07
N LYS A 27 0.22 -5.79 6.30
CA LYS A 27 -0.43 -6.90 7.01
C LYS A 27 -0.29 -8.20 6.22
N LEU A 28 -0.60 -8.19 4.93
CA LEU A 28 -0.42 -9.34 4.03
C LEU A 28 1.03 -9.83 3.94
N GLN A 29 2.00 -8.92 4.09
CA GLN A 29 3.41 -9.32 4.17
C GLN A 29 3.73 -10.07 5.47
N LYS A 30 2.98 -9.88 6.54
CA LYS A 30 3.24 -10.47 7.87
C LYS A 30 2.38 -11.68 8.19
N ILE A 31 1.27 -11.91 7.47
CA ILE A 31 0.41 -13.06 7.76
C ILE A 31 1.14 -14.40 7.62
N THR A 32 0.83 -15.32 8.53
CA THR A 32 1.25 -16.72 8.48
C THR A 32 0.34 -17.53 7.53
N PHE A 33 0.73 -18.77 7.24
CA PHE A 33 -0.09 -19.66 6.44
C PHE A 33 -1.41 -20.02 7.15
N GLU A 34 -1.37 -20.29 8.46
CA GLU A 34 -2.57 -20.56 9.26
C GLU A 34 -3.55 -19.37 9.22
N GLN A 35 -3.04 -18.15 9.43
CA GLN A 35 -3.86 -16.93 9.33
C GLN A 35 -4.45 -16.76 7.93
N PHE A 36 -3.68 -17.11 6.89
CA PHE A 36 -4.18 -17.10 5.52
C PHE A 36 -5.32 -18.11 5.29
N GLU A 37 -5.23 -19.31 5.83
CA GLU A 37 -6.28 -20.32 5.71
C GLU A 37 -7.57 -19.89 6.40
N ASP A 38 -7.45 -19.30 7.60
CA ASP A 38 -8.59 -18.72 8.32
C ASP A 38 -9.20 -17.55 7.55
N LEU A 39 -8.36 -16.61 7.08
CA LEU A 39 -8.81 -15.46 6.30
C LEU A 39 -9.48 -15.90 4.98
N SER A 40 -9.07 -17.03 4.40
CA SER A 40 -9.65 -17.59 3.18
C SER A 40 -11.10 -18.07 3.34
N GLN A 41 -11.63 -18.12 4.57
CA GLN A 41 -13.04 -18.39 4.83
C GLN A 41 -13.93 -17.15 4.61
N TYR A 42 -13.35 -15.94 4.67
CA TYR A 42 -14.09 -14.69 4.53
C TYR A 42 -14.20 -14.27 3.06
N ARG A 43 -15.41 -13.85 2.67
CA ARG A 43 -15.73 -13.50 1.29
C ARG A 43 -14.89 -12.32 0.75
N PHE A 44 -14.59 -11.33 1.59
CA PHE A 44 -13.75 -10.19 1.18
C PHE A 44 -12.35 -10.66 0.75
N PHE A 45 -11.78 -11.60 1.49
CA PHE A 45 -10.43 -12.09 1.24
C PHE A 45 -10.39 -13.04 0.03
N GLN A 46 -11.43 -13.86 -0.15
CA GLN A 46 -11.59 -14.67 -1.35
C GLN A 46 -11.66 -13.80 -2.62
N ASN A 47 -12.47 -12.75 -2.60
CA ASN A 47 -12.58 -11.79 -3.71
C ASN A 47 -11.24 -11.09 -3.98
N PHE A 48 -10.55 -10.68 -2.90
CA PHE A 48 -9.21 -10.12 -3.02
C PHE A 48 -8.23 -11.10 -3.69
N ILE A 49 -8.16 -12.36 -3.24
CA ILE A 49 -7.29 -13.38 -3.87
C ILE A 49 -7.62 -13.57 -5.35
N LEU A 50 -8.91 -13.55 -5.74
CA LEU A 50 -9.34 -13.67 -7.13
C LEU A 50 -8.95 -12.47 -7.99
N SER A 51 -8.88 -11.27 -7.40
CA SER A 51 -8.40 -10.06 -8.09
C SER A 51 -6.89 -10.05 -8.33
N LEU A 52 -6.13 -10.89 -7.62
CA LEU A 52 -4.68 -10.95 -7.79
C LEU A 52 -4.29 -11.53 -9.15
N PRO A 53 -3.28 -10.94 -9.84
CA PRO A 53 -2.82 -11.45 -11.12
C PRO A 53 -2.24 -12.87 -11.00
N GLY A 54 -2.58 -13.72 -11.97
CA GLY A 54 -2.08 -15.09 -12.07
C GLY A 54 -3.17 -16.11 -12.36
N LYS A 55 -2.78 -17.34 -12.71
CA LYS A 55 -3.74 -18.41 -12.99
C LYS A 55 -4.49 -18.80 -11.71
N PRO A 56 -5.82 -19.01 -11.76
CA PRO A 56 -6.55 -19.58 -10.65
C PRO A 56 -5.97 -20.94 -10.26
N THR A 57 -5.85 -21.20 -8.97
CA THR A 57 -5.32 -22.45 -8.43
C THR A 57 -6.06 -22.82 -7.16
N PHE A 58 -6.33 -24.12 -7.00
CA PHE A 58 -6.98 -24.67 -5.80
C PHE A 58 -5.98 -24.91 -4.66
N SER A 59 -4.67 -24.95 -4.96
CA SER A 59 -3.65 -25.14 -3.93
C SER A 59 -3.61 -23.96 -2.96
N ALA A 60 -3.86 -24.22 -1.68
CA ALA A 60 -3.77 -23.21 -0.63
C ALA A 60 -2.36 -22.63 -0.54
N THR A 61 -1.33 -23.49 -0.62
CA THR A 61 0.08 -23.07 -0.62
C THR A 61 0.39 -22.12 -1.78
N GLU A 62 -0.12 -22.41 -2.98
CA GLU A 62 0.16 -21.58 -4.15
C GLU A 62 -0.60 -20.25 -4.10
N ARG A 63 -1.84 -20.26 -3.62
CA ARG A 63 -2.59 -19.02 -3.34
C ARG A 63 -1.88 -18.17 -2.29
N PHE A 64 -1.35 -18.78 -1.23
CA PHE A 64 -0.57 -18.08 -0.21
C PHE A 64 0.70 -17.47 -0.78
N ARG A 65 1.49 -18.24 -1.56
CA ARG A 65 2.67 -17.71 -2.26
C ARG A 65 2.31 -16.51 -3.13
N ARG A 66 1.20 -16.57 -3.85
CA ARG A 66 0.71 -15.45 -4.68
C ARG A 66 0.40 -14.21 -3.85
N VAL A 67 -0.28 -14.35 -2.72
CA VAL A 67 -0.53 -13.25 -1.79
C VAL A 67 0.77 -12.65 -1.26
N LYS A 68 1.74 -13.49 -0.87
CA LYS A 68 3.06 -13.03 -0.38
C LYS A 68 3.86 -12.32 -1.46
N HIS A 69 3.85 -12.85 -2.68
CA HIS A 69 4.52 -12.25 -3.82
C HIS A 69 3.90 -10.88 -4.14
N PHE A 70 2.57 -10.80 -4.22
CA PHE A 70 1.84 -9.55 -4.41
C PHE A 70 2.21 -8.52 -3.32
N ALA A 71 2.15 -8.91 -2.05
CA ALA A 71 2.47 -8.00 -0.96
C ALA A 71 3.92 -7.48 -1.03
N ASN A 72 4.88 -8.34 -1.31
CA ASN A 72 6.28 -7.94 -1.44
C ASN A 72 6.50 -6.96 -2.61
N THR A 73 5.82 -7.17 -3.73
CA THR A 73 5.91 -6.27 -4.89
C THR A 73 5.29 -4.91 -4.60
N GLU A 74 4.10 -4.87 -4.01
CA GLU A 74 3.40 -3.62 -3.70
C GLU A 74 4.11 -2.81 -2.60
N VAL A 75 4.71 -3.46 -1.59
CA VAL A 75 5.51 -2.74 -0.57
C VAL A 75 6.59 -1.87 -1.21
N VAL A 76 7.28 -2.38 -2.24
CA VAL A 76 8.32 -1.63 -2.95
C VAL A 76 7.72 -0.41 -3.66
N VAL A 77 6.54 -0.56 -4.25
CA VAL A 77 5.83 0.57 -4.91
C VAL A 77 5.47 1.65 -3.89
N TYR A 78 4.92 1.26 -2.73
CA TYR A 78 4.59 2.22 -1.67
C TYR A 78 5.84 2.90 -1.09
N GLN A 79 6.92 2.17 -0.86
CA GLN A 79 8.19 2.74 -0.41
C GLN A 79 8.77 3.74 -1.42
N ARG A 80 8.72 3.43 -2.72
CA ARG A 80 9.15 4.35 -3.77
C ARG A 80 8.28 5.61 -3.81
N ARG A 81 6.95 5.47 -3.71
CA ARG A 81 6.04 6.63 -3.64
C ARG A 81 6.32 7.51 -2.43
N ALA A 82 6.60 6.91 -1.28
CA ALA A 82 6.99 7.66 -0.08
C ALA A 82 8.31 8.41 -0.28
N ALA A 83 9.32 7.78 -0.90
CA ALA A 83 10.59 8.42 -1.20
C ALA A 83 10.45 9.59 -2.19
N VAL A 84 9.63 9.43 -3.23
CA VAL A 84 9.32 10.51 -4.19
C VAL A 84 8.61 11.67 -3.50
N LYS A 85 7.62 11.39 -2.64
CA LYS A 85 6.94 12.43 -1.87
C LYS A 85 7.94 13.19 -0.98
N ILE A 86 8.79 12.46 -0.25
CA ILE A 86 9.83 13.07 0.58
C ILE A 86 10.73 13.98 -0.28
N ALA A 87 11.19 13.51 -1.45
CA ALA A 87 12.01 14.32 -2.35
C ALA A 87 11.30 15.58 -2.85
N ALA A 88 10.01 15.48 -3.20
CA ALA A 88 9.18 16.63 -3.59
C ALA A 88 9.02 17.64 -2.45
N ASP A 89 8.70 17.15 -1.23
CA ASP A 89 8.58 17.98 -0.03
C ASP A 89 9.93 18.67 0.31
N TRP A 90 11.07 18.01 0.04
CA TRP A 90 12.41 18.61 0.21
C TRP A 90 12.71 19.69 -0.83
N GLU A 91 12.32 19.50 -2.09
CA GLU A 91 12.54 20.49 -3.15
C GLU A 91 11.66 21.73 -2.96
N GLU A 92 10.40 21.56 -2.56
CA GLU A 92 9.51 22.68 -2.19
C GLU A 92 10.06 23.48 -1.00
N ARG A 93 10.76 22.83 -0.08
CA ARG A 93 11.42 23.48 1.07
C ARG A 93 12.77 24.11 0.74
N ARG A 94 13.37 23.81 -0.42
CA ARG A 94 14.57 24.52 -0.92
C ARG A 94 14.15 25.85 -1.52
N VAL A 95 13.69 26.75 -0.65
CA VAL A 95 13.59 28.18 -0.95
C VAL A 95 14.99 28.67 -1.34
N GLU A 96 15.13 29.16 -2.57
CA GLU A 96 16.34 29.86 -2.99
C GLU A 96 16.46 31.18 -2.21
N VAL A 97 17.37 31.20 -1.24
CA VAL A 97 17.80 32.44 -0.59
C VAL A 97 18.73 33.15 -1.57
N THR A 98 18.21 34.17 -2.25
CA THR A 98 19.07 35.09 -3.02
C THR A 98 19.98 35.88 -2.05
N PRO A 99 21.19 36.30 -2.48
CA PRO A 99 22.14 37.02 -1.62
C PRO A 99 21.60 38.31 -0.97
N SER A 100 20.47 38.82 -1.45
CA SER A 100 19.78 40.02 -0.96
C SER A 100 18.72 39.74 0.12
N GLY A 101 18.54 38.49 0.57
CA GLY A 101 17.76 38.16 1.78
C GLY A 101 16.24 38.18 1.63
N TYR A 102 15.70 38.23 0.41
CA TYR A 102 14.26 38.11 0.18
C TYR A 102 13.87 36.65 -0.05
N VAL A 103 12.97 36.13 0.79
CA VAL A 103 12.32 34.83 0.64
C VAL A 103 11.08 35.02 -0.22
N PHE A 104 11.05 34.44 -1.41
CA PHE A 104 9.85 34.39 -2.23
C PHE A 104 9.17 33.03 -2.04
N HIS A 105 7.89 33.04 -1.68
CA HIS A 105 7.03 31.87 -1.73
C HIS A 105 6.40 31.79 -3.13
N GLY A 106 6.29 30.57 -3.66
CA GLY A 106 6.13 30.27 -5.09
C GLY A 106 4.84 30.68 -5.79
N ASP A 107 4.37 31.92 -5.63
CA ASP A 107 3.36 32.57 -6.47
C ASP A 107 3.53 34.11 -6.61
N ASP A 108 4.51 34.75 -5.96
CA ASP A 108 4.68 36.22 -5.98
C ASP A 108 5.51 36.77 -7.15
N LEU A 109 5.40 36.19 -8.35
CA LEU A 109 5.93 36.82 -9.57
C LEU A 109 4.82 37.66 -10.23
N ILE A 110 4.47 38.80 -9.63
CA ILE A 110 3.80 39.87 -10.37
C ILE A 110 4.86 40.50 -11.27
N ALA A 111 4.80 40.17 -12.56
CA ALA A 111 5.57 40.81 -13.61
C ALA A 111 5.23 42.32 -13.66
N LEU A 112 6.25 43.17 -13.56
CA LEU A 112 6.19 44.59 -13.90
C LEU A 112 6.42 44.79 -15.40
#